data_AF-A0A2X3KXB9-F1
#
_entry.id   AF-A0A2X3KXB9-F1
#
_cell.length_a   1.000
_cell.length_b   1.000
_cell.length_c   1.000
_cell.angle_alpha   90.00
_cell.angle_beta   90.00
_cell.angle_gamma   90.00
#
_symmetry.space_group_name_H-M   'P 1'
#
loop_
_entity.id
_entity.type
_entity.pdbx_description
1 polymer ?
#
loop_
_entity_poly.entity_id
_entity_poly.type
_entity_poly.pdbx_seq_one_letter_code
_entity_poly.pdbx_strand_id
1 'polypeptide(L)'
;MYHACQPEPKGLRGLVVEGGHPGLNGEAEREARALSDAHWAQRLTHENFQTVLDDWYQQPVFRSLSGEQRAELVALRVQNNPQALARMLEATSLASQPDLREPLSQLAVPFHYLCGERDEKFRAVAAELGCSLALISGAGHNAHREAPAAFSSTLLTLFRHYDL
;
A
#
# COMPACT_ATOMS: atom_id res chain seq x y z
N MET A 1 0.64 9.79 -0.37
CA MET A 1 -0.15 10.48 0.68
C MET A 1 0.69 11.52 1.41
N TYR A 2 1.69 11.15 2.22
CA TYR A 2 2.49 12.09 3.04
C TYR A 2 3.00 13.32 2.26
N HIS A 3 3.63 13.12 1.10
CA HIS A 3 4.13 14.20 0.26
C HIS A 3 3.02 15.12 -0.28
N ALA A 4 1.86 14.55 -0.64
CA ALA A 4 0.72 15.34 -1.13
C ALA A 4 0.11 16.23 -0.04
N CYS A 5 0.30 15.87 1.23
CA CYS A 5 -0.18 16.62 2.39
C CYS A 5 0.76 17.73 2.85
N GLN A 6 1.91 17.92 2.19
CA GLN A 6 2.83 19.01 2.52
C GLN A 6 2.29 20.36 1.99
N PRO A 7 2.72 21.52 2.53
CA PRO A 7 2.11 22.82 2.22
C PRO A 7 2.18 23.28 0.74
N GLU A 8 3.12 22.78 -0.07
CA GLU A 8 3.26 23.19 -1.47
C GLU A 8 3.70 22.04 -2.40
N PRO A 9 2.81 21.10 -2.75
CA PRO A 9 3.11 20.13 -3.80
C PRO A 9 2.87 20.81 -5.15
N LYS A 10 3.79 21.70 -5.56
CA LYS A 10 3.68 22.49 -6.79
C LYS A 10 3.37 21.59 -7.99
N GLY A 11 2.27 21.88 -8.68
CA GLY A 11 1.84 21.16 -9.88
C GLY A 11 1.04 19.88 -9.63
N LEU A 12 0.76 19.50 -8.38
CA LEU A 12 -0.12 18.36 -8.09
C LEU A 12 -1.55 18.68 -8.55
N ARG A 13 -2.14 17.80 -9.36
CA ARG A 13 -3.52 17.95 -9.89
C ARG A 13 -4.52 16.98 -9.27
N GLY A 14 -4.03 15.92 -8.65
CA GLY A 14 -4.84 14.89 -8.02
C GLY A 14 -3.95 13.84 -7.36
N LEU A 15 -4.53 13.09 -6.42
CA LEU A 15 -3.87 11.99 -5.74
C LEU A 15 -4.69 10.72 -5.95
N VAL A 16 -4.04 9.67 -6.45
CA VAL A 16 -4.61 8.33 -6.54
C VAL A 16 -3.76 7.40 -5.67
N VAL A 17 -4.40 6.65 -4.78
CA VAL A 17 -3.73 5.70 -3.87
C VAL A 17 -4.37 4.34 -4.03
N GLU A 18 -3.56 3.30 -4.21
CA GLU A 18 -3.98 1.90 -4.14
C GLU A 18 -3.49 1.31 -2.81
N GLY A 19 -4.38 0.81 -1.96
CA GLY A 19 -4.01 0.04 -0.76
C GLY A 19 -3.03 0.72 0.20
N GLY A 20 -2.97 2.05 0.23
CA GLY A 20 -2.08 2.82 1.12
C GLY A 20 -2.71 3.11 2.47
N HIS A 21 -1.98 2.91 3.57
CA HIS A 21 -2.47 3.21 4.93
C HIS A 21 -2.25 4.70 5.30
N PRO A 22 -3.25 5.44 5.82
CA PRO A 22 -3.11 6.86 6.15
C PRO A 22 -2.30 7.11 7.42
N GLY A 23 -2.22 6.13 8.31
CA GLY A 23 -1.42 6.19 9.54
C GLY A 23 -2.10 5.42 10.65
N LEU A 24 -1.34 5.00 11.67
CA LEU A 24 -1.87 4.31 12.84
C LEU A 24 -2.31 5.33 13.90
N ASN A 25 -3.38 5.01 14.62
CA ASN A 25 -3.99 5.95 15.58
C ASN A 25 -3.51 5.68 17.01
N GLY A 26 -3.27 4.41 17.36
CA GLY A 26 -2.86 4.01 18.69
C GLY A 26 -1.34 3.87 18.85
N GLU A 27 -0.83 4.25 20.02
CA GLU A 27 0.57 4.00 20.40
C GLU A 27 0.89 2.50 20.41
N ALA A 28 -0.01 1.67 20.94
CA ALA A 28 0.14 0.21 20.93
C ALA A 28 0.21 -0.38 19.51
N GLU A 29 -0.58 0.16 18.57
CA GLU A 29 -0.53 -0.29 17.16
C GLU A 29 0.80 0.09 16.51
N ARG A 30 1.31 1.29 16.82
CA ARG A 30 2.62 1.77 16.35
C ARG A 30 3.76 0.93 16.90
N GLU A 31 3.73 0.61 18.18
CA GLU A 31 4.73 -0.26 18.82
C GLU A 31 4.70 -1.67 18.21
N ALA A 32 3.50 -2.26 18.08
CA ALA A 32 3.35 -3.57 17.43
C ALA A 32 3.86 -3.55 15.98
N ARG A 33 3.59 -2.47 15.24
CA ARG A 33 4.09 -2.30 13.87
C ARG A 33 5.60 -2.13 13.82
N ALA A 34 6.19 -1.36 14.74
CA ALA A 34 7.63 -1.15 14.82
C ALA A 34 8.37 -2.46 15.09
N LEU A 35 7.87 -3.26 16.04
CA LEU A 35 8.42 -4.59 16.34
C LEU A 35 8.33 -5.54 15.14
N SER A 36 7.19 -5.54 14.44
CA SER A 36 6.99 -6.36 13.23
C SER A 36 7.93 -5.94 12.09
N ASP A 37 8.04 -4.64 11.80
CA ASP A 37 8.92 -4.14 10.74
C ASP A 37 10.40 -4.36 11.09
N ALA A 38 10.81 -4.17 12.35
CA ALA A 38 12.16 -4.46 12.81
C ALA A 38 12.51 -5.96 12.70
N HIS A 39 11.54 -6.83 13.00
CA HIS A 39 11.69 -8.26 12.77
C HIS A 39 11.91 -8.56 11.28
N TRP A 40 11.07 -8.04 10.39
CA TRP A 40 11.27 -8.22 8.94
C TRP A 40 12.61 -7.65 8.44
N ALA A 41 13.06 -6.51 8.94
CA ALA A 41 14.35 -5.92 8.58
C ALA A 41 15.53 -6.81 9.02
N GLN A 42 15.46 -7.40 10.22
CA GLN A 42 16.42 -8.40 10.70
C GLN A 42 16.44 -9.62 9.78
N ARG A 43 15.27 -10.17 9.42
CA ARG A 43 15.16 -11.31 8.51
C ARG A 43 15.78 -11.00 7.14
N LEU A 44 15.43 -9.85 6.54
CA LEU A 44 16.00 -9.40 5.27
C LEU A 44 17.54 -9.26 5.33
N THR A 45 18.09 -8.90 6.48
CA THR A 45 19.53 -8.69 6.63
C THR A 45 20.31 -9.99 6.84
N HIS A 46 19.70 -10.97 7.52
CA HIS A 46 20.42 -12.13 8.08
C HIS A 46 19.96 -13.49 7.56
N GLU A 47 18.78 -13.60 6.95
CA GLU A 47 18.24 -14.87 6.44
C GLU A 47 18.36 -15.00 4.92
N ASN A 48 18.09 -16.20 4.40
CA ASN A 48 17.98 -16.42 2.97
C ASN A 48 16.81 -15.62 2.40
N PHE A 49 17.08 -14.77 1.40
CA PHE A 49 16.08 -13.83 0.89
C PHE A 49 14.84 -14.50 0.27
N GLN A 50 15.00 -15.64 -0.40
CA GLN A 50 13.89 -16.41 -0.95
C GLN A 50 12.93 -16.85 0.17
N THR A 51 13.46 -17.40 1.27
CA THR A 51 12.66 -17.81 2.44
C THR A 51 11.92 -16.63 3.07
N VAL A 52 12.58 -15.47 3.19
CA VAL A 52 11.93 -14.26 3.72
C VAL A 52 10.75 -13.84 2.83
N LEU A 53 10.90 -13.91 1.50
CA LEU A 53 9.84 -13.59 0.56
C LEU A 53 8.70 -14.62 0.56
N ASP A 54 9.03 -15.91 0.69
CA ASP A 54 8.04 -16.98 0.80
C ASP A 54 7.10 -16.71 1.98
N ASP A 55 7.66 -16.31 3.14
CA ASP A 55 6.88 -15.93 4.32
C ASP A 55 6.20 -14.56 4.16
N TRP A 56 6.84 -13.59 3.51
CA TRP A 56 6.29 -12.26 3.28
C TRP A 56 4.93 -12.34 2.58
N TYR A 57 4.81 -13.23 1.57
CA TYR A 57 3.57 -13.43 0.82
C TYR A 57 2.55 -14.35 1.50
N GLN A 58 2.83 -14.84 2.71
CA GLN A 58 1.84 -15.49 3.58
C GLN A 58 1.13 -14.50 4.52
N GLN A 59 1.57 -13.24 4.58
CA GLN A 59 0.94 -12.24 5.43
C GLN A 59 -0.56 -12.06 5.09
N PRO A 60 -1.43 -11.71 6.07
CA PRO A 60 -2.88 -11.64 5.87
C PRO A 60 -3.34 -10.75 4.72
N VAL A 61 -2.58 -9.70 4.39
CA VAL A 61 -2.86 -8.80 3.26
C VAL A 61 -2.78 -9.49 1.90
N PHE A 62 -2.06 -10.61 1.81
CA PHE A 62 -1.88 -11.42 0.59
C PHE A 62 -2.72 -12.71 0.61
N ARG A 63 -3.73 -12.80 1.47
CA ARG A 63 -4.61 -13.99 1.58
C ARG A 63 -5.38 -14.32 0.30
N SER A 64 -5.58 -13.34 -0.60
CA SER A 64 -6.28 -13.53 -1.88
C SER A 64 -5.45 -14.28 -2.92
N LEU A 65 -4.12 -14.35 -2.75
CA LEU A 65 -3.21 -14.93 -3.72
C LEU A 65 -3.22 -16.46 -3.67
N SER A 66 -3.23 -17.09 -4.84
CA SER A 66 -2.97 -18.52 -5.00
C SER A 66 -1.49 -18.87 -4.76
N GLY A 67 -1.19 -20.16 -4.59
CA GLY A 67 0.20 -20.62 -4.46
C GLY A 67 1.07 -20.27 -5.67
N GLU A 68 0.51 -20.39 -6.88
CA GLU A 68 1.17 -20.01 -8.13
C GLU A 68 1.48 -18.50 -8.19
N GLN A 69 0.49 -17.66 -7.86
CA GLN A 69 0.67 -16.20 -7.83
C GLN A 69 1.74 -15.78 -6.82
N ARG A 70 1.83 -16.46 -5.67
CA ARG A 70 2.89 -16.21 -4.68
C ARG A 70 4.26 -16.61 -5.23
N ALA A 71 4.37 -17.80 -5.83
CA ALA A 71 5.63 -18.26 -6.41
C ALA A 71 6.16 -17.30 -7.50
N GLU A 72 5.29 -16.81 -8.38
CA GLU A 72 5.65 -15.79 -9.38
C GLU A 72 6.15 -14.50 -8.75
N LEU A 73 5.47 -14.02 -7.70
CA LEU A 73 5.87 -12.81 -7.00
C LEU A 73 7.21 -12.98 -6.31
N VAL A 74 7.47 -14.13 -5.70
CA VAL A 74 8.76 -14.38 -5.07
C VAL A 74 9.87 -14.44 -6.12
N ALA A 75 9.68 -15.17 -7.23
CA ALA A 75 10.64 -15.24 -8.33
C ALA A 75 10.95 -13.85 -8.94
N LEU A 76 9.96 -12.95 -8.93
CA LEU A 76 10.14 -11.56 -9.34
C LEU A 76 10.91 -10.74 -8.29
N ARG A 77 10.58 -10.88 -7.00
CA ARG A 77 11.13 -10.04 -5.93
C ARG A 77 12.52 -10.46 -5.45
N VAL A 78 12.92 -11.71 -5.64
CA VAL A 78 14.26 -12.21 -5.23
C VAL A 78 15.40 -11.48 -5.95
N GLN A 79 15.10 -10.77 -7.04
CA GLN A 79 16.05 -9.93 -7.78
C GLN A 79 16.40 -8.60 -7.08
N ASN A 80 15.74 -8.25 -5.98
CA ASN A 80 16.04 -7.04 -5.22
C ASN A 80 17.28 -7.22 -4.32
N ASN A 81 17.82 -6.09 -3.83
CA ASN A 81 18.83 -6.08 -2.78
C ASN A 81 18.15 -6.11 -1.39
N PRO A 82 18.29 -7.20 -0.60
CA PRO A 82 17.56 -7.33 0.64
C PRO A 82 18.04 -6.36 1.74
N GLN A 83 19.32 -5.95 1.75
CA GLN A 83 19.82 -4.94 2.68
C GLN A 83 19.27 -3.54 2.38
N ALA A 84 19.07 -3.21 1.10
CA ALA A 84 18.41 -1.98 0.70
C ALA A 84 16.93 -1.99 1.10
N LEU A 85 16.25 -3.13 0.94
CA LEU A 85 14.86 -3.29 1.39
C LEU A 85 14.72 -3.16 2.90
N ALA A 86 15.61 -3.76 3.69
CA ALA A 86 15.61 -3.65 5.15
C ALA A 86 15.69 -2.18 5.60
N ARG A 87 16.67 -1.43 5.06
CA ARG A 87 16.82 0.00 5.36
C ARG A 87 15.60 0.82 4.95
N MET A 88 15.01 0.51 3.79
CA MET A 88 13.84 1.23 3.31
C MET A 88 12.60 0.94 4.18
N LEU A 89 12.41 -0.31 4.59
CA LEU A 89 11.33 -0.73 5.48
C LEU A 89 11.40 0.01 6.82
N GLU A 90 12.58 0.11 7.43
CA GLU A 90 12.77 0.85 8.68
C GLU A 90 12.55 2.35 8.48
N ALA A 91 13.16 2.94 7.45
CA ALA A 91 13.09 4.37 7.17
C ALA A 91 11.67 4.87 6.83
N THR A 92 10.81 3.99 6.32
CA THR A 92 9.41 4.33 5.96
C THR A 92 8.39 3.45 6.65
N SER A 93 8.74 2.90 7.82
CA SER A 93 7.83 2.10 8.62
C SER A 93 6.54 2.88 8.91
N LEU A 94 5.40 2.20 8.76
CA LEU A 94 4.09 2.76 9.09
C LEU A 94 4.01 3.15 10.58
N ALA A 95 4.82 2.55 11.45
CA ALA A 95 4.92 2.91 12.86
C ALA A 95 5.35 4.37 13.07
N SER A 96 6.18 4.90 12.16
CA SER A 96 6.70 6.27 12.21
C SER A 96 5.91 7.25 11.34
N GLN A 97 4.98 6.78 10.52
CA GLN A 97 4.16 7.64 9.68
C GLN A 97 3.16 8.43 10.55
N PRO A 98 3.04 9.76 10.41
CA PRO A 98 2.00 10.52 11.11
C PRO A 98 0.60 10.05 10.66
N ASP A 99 -0.43 10.35 11.46
CA ASP A 99 -1.80 10.18 10.99
C ASP A 99 -2.10 11.25 9.92
N LEU A 100 -2.38 10.79 8.70
CA LEU A 100 -2.66 11.65 7.56
C LEU A 100 -4.15 11.90 7.33
N ARG A 101 -5.06 11.37 8.16
CA ARG A 101 -6.51 11.53 7.94
C ARG A 101 -6.94 12.99 7.84
N GLU A 102 -6.55 13.82 8.80
CA GLU A 102 -6.86 15.26 8.77
C GLU A 102 -6.17 15.97 7.58
N PRO A 103 -4.85 15.82 7.34
CA PRO A 103 -4.22 16.42 6.16
C PRO A 103 -4.83 15.98 4.82
N LEU A 104 -5.25 14.71 4.71
CA LEU A 104 -5.89 14.18 3.50
C LEU A 104 -7.27 14.79 3.26
N SER A 105 -8.04 15.10 4.31
CA SER A 105 -9.34 15.75 4.19
C SER A 105 -9.24 17.23 3.80
N GLN A 106 -8.06 17.83 4.01
CA GLN A 106 -7.75 19.23 3.67
C GLN A 106 -7.08 19.38 2.29
N LEU A 107 -6.90 18.29 1.52
CA LEU A 107 -6.29 18.37 0.20
C LEU A 107 -7.11 19.27 -0.74
N ALA A 108 -6.44 20.27 -1.32
CA ALA A 108 -7.03 21.15 -2.33
C ALA A 108 -7.22 20.48 -3.70
N VAL A 109 -6.65 19.28 -3.89
CA VAL A 109 -6.73 18.48 -5.11
C VAL A 109 -7.59 17.25 -4.85
N PRO A 110 -8.27 16.69 -5.86
CA PRO A 110 -9.13 15.54 -5.60
C PRO A 110 -8.30 14.31 -5.25
N PHE A 111 -8.82 13.54 -4.31
CA PHE A 111 -8.20 12.33 -3.75
C PHE A 111 -9.09 11.11 -4.03
N HIS A 112 -8.50 10.11 -4.70
CA HIS A 112 -9.14 8.86 -5.04
C HIS A 112 -8.41 7.68 -4.40
N TYR A 113 -9.18 6.74 -3.90
CA TYR A 113 -8.68 5.52 -3.29
C TYR A 113 -9.12 4.31 -4.11
N LEU A 114 -8.17 3.47 -4.50
CA LEU A 114 -8.40 2.22 -5.20
C LEU A 114 -8.14 1.07 -4.23
N CYS A 115 -9.03 0.08 -4.25
CA CYS A 115 -8.88 -1.10 -3.41
C CYS A 115 -9.39 -2.32 -4.17
N GLY A 116 -8.69 -3.44 -4.07
CA GLY A 116 -9.26 -4.71 -4.53
C GLY A 116 -10.51 -5.05 -3.72
N GLU A 117 -11.52 -5.60 -4.39
CA GLU A 117 -12.77 -6.05 -3.78
C GLU A 117 -12.56 -7.02 -2.61
N ARG A 118 -11.51 -7.87 -2.69
CA ARG A 118 -11.17 -8.90 -1.71
C ARG A 118 -10.23 -8.41 -0.61
N ASP A 119 -9.80 -7.15 -0.64
CA ASP A 119 -8.95 -6.55 0.39
C ASP A 119 -9.80 -5.90 1.48
N GLU A 120 -10.30 -6.73 2.41
CA GLU A 120 -11.16 -6.31 3.51
C GLU A 120 -10.51 -5.22 4.38
N LYS A 121 -9.20 -5.33 4.63
CA LYS A 121 -8.47 -4.39 5.47
C LYS A 121 -8.49 -2.99 4.85
N PHE A 122 -8.11 -2.87 3.58
CA PHE A 122 -8.00 -1.56 2.96
C PHE A 122 -9.35 -0.99 2.50
N ARG A 123 -10.37 -1.84 2.35
CA ARG A 123 -11.76 -1.38 2.26
C ARG A 123 -12.22 -0.69 3.56
N ALA A 124 -11.88 -1.24 4.72
CA ALA A 124 -12.17 -0.59 6.00
C ALA A 124 -11.41 0.73 6.16
N VAL A 125 -10.12 0.76 5.81
CA VAL A 125 -9.31 1.99 5.81
C VAL A 125 -9.91 3.07 4.90
N ALA A 126 -10.35 2.70 3.69
CA ALA A 126 -10.98 3.64 2.78
C ALA A 126 -12.31 4.21 3.32
N ALA A 127 -13.09 3.39 4.03
CA ALA A 127 -14.31 3.83 4.70
C ALA A 127 -14.02 4.82 5.84
N GLU A 128 -12.98 4.57 6.65
CA GLU A 128 -12.53 5.51 7.70
C GLU A 128 -12.10 6.87 7.13
N LEU A 129 -11.50 6.87 5.93
CA LEU A 129 -11.08 8.11 5.27
C LEU A 129 -12.25 8.93 4.71
N GLY A 130 -13.45 8.34 4.56
CA GLY A 130 -14.60 9.02 3.94
C GLY A 130 -14.33 9.50 2.51
N CYS A 131 -13.42 8.84 1.80
CA CYS A 131 -12.92 9.28 0.49
C CYS A 131 -13.63 8.60 -0.69
N SER A 132 -13.38 9.08 -1.92
CA SER A 132 -13.89 8.42 -3.12
C SER A 132 -13.19 7.08 -3.31
N LEU A 133 -13.93 5.98 -3.12
CA LEU A 133 -13.42 4.62 -3.22
C LEU A 133 -13.85 3.97 -4.55
N ALA A 134 -12.88 3.50 -5.32
CA ALA A 134 -13.09 2.65 -6.49
C ALA A 134 -12.66 1.21 -6.17
N LEU A 135 -13.60 0.28 -6.21
CA LEU A 135 -13.32 -1.14 -6.03
C LEU A 135 -12.89 -1.79 -7.35
N ILE A 136 -11.80 -2.55 -7.30
CA ILE A 136 -11.33 -3.36 -8.43
C ILE A 136 -11.88 -4.77 -8.27
N SER A 137 -12.85 -5.12 -9.12
CA SER A 137 -13.54 -6.41 -9.08
C SER A 137 -12.57 -7.57 -9.25
N GLY A 138 -12.76 -8.62 -8.44
CA GLY A 138 -11.97 -9.84 -8.54
C GLY A 138 -10.51 -9.75 -8.10
N ALA A 139 -10.09 -8.65 -7.47
CA ALA A 139 -8.73 -8.42 -7.02
C ALA A 139 -8.59 -8.32 -5.49
N GLY A 140 -7.43 -8.68 -4.96
CA GLY A 140 -6.98 -8.37 -3.60
C GLY A 140 -6.08 -7.14 -3.53
N HIS A 141 -5.05 -7.18 -2.68
CA HIS A 141 -4.26 -6.00 -2.33
C HIS A 141 -3.50 -5.38 -3.51
N ASN A 142 -2.84 -6.23 -4.33
CA ASN A 142 -2.10 -5.78 -5.51
C ASN A 142 -3.04 -5.76 -6.71
N ALA A 143 -4.08 -4.93 -6.64
CA ALA A 143 -5.18 -4.94 -7.59
C ALA A 143 -4.77 -4.64 -9.03
N HIS A 144 -3.79 -3.74 -9.22
CA HIS A 144 -3.22 -3.48 -10.55
C HIS A 144 -2.57 -4.71 -11.17
N ARG A 145 -2.08 -5.66 -10.37
CA ARG A 145 -1.45 -6.90 -10.84
C ARG A 145 -2.48 -8.02 -11.01
N GLU A 146 -3.42 -8.16 -10.08
CA GLU A 146 -4.44 -9.22 -10.13
C GLU A 146 -5.50 -8.97 -11.21
N ALA A 147 -5.85 -7.71 -11.48
CA ALA A 147 -6.84 -7.33 -12.48
C ALA A 147 -6.43 -6.06 -13.27
N PRO A 148 -5.33 -6.11 -14.06
CA PRO A 148 -4.76 -4.94 -14.73
C PRO A 148 -5.74 -4.23 -15.68
N ALA A 149 -6.60 -4.99 -16.37
CA ALA A 149 -7.62 -4.44 -17.26
C ALA A 149 -8.70 -3.66 -16.48
N ALA A 150 -9.16 -4.20 -15.34
CA ALA A 150 -10.11 -3.51 -14.48
C ALA A 150 -9.48 -2.25 -13.86
N PHE A 151 -8.26 -2.38 -13.34
CA PHE A 151 -7.51 -1.27 -12.75
C PHE A 151 -7.30 -0.11 -13.73
N SER A 152 -6.83 -0.40 -14.96
CA SER A 152 -6.64 0.62 -15.99
C SER A 152 -7.95 1.26 -16.45
N SER A 153 -9.03 0.50 -16.61
CA SER A 153 -10.36 1.03 -16.92
C SER A 153 -10.88 1.98 -15.84
N THR A 154 -10.68 1.63 -14.56
CA THR A 154 -11.02 2.50 -13.42
C THR A 154 -10.22 3.79 -13.45
N LEU A 155 -8.89 3.73 -13.65
CA LEU A 155 -8.06 4.93 -13.77
C LEU A 155 -8.49 5.83 -14.92
N LEU A 156 -8.74 5.26 -16.11
CA LEU A 156 -9.22 6.03 -17.26
C LEU A 156 -10.54 6.72 -16.97
N THR A 157 -11.44 6.07 -16.23
CA THR A 157 -12.71 6.67 -15.81
C THR A 157 -12.50 7.83 -14.85
N LEU A 158 -11.63 7.66 -13.85
CA LEU A 158 -11.28 8.74 -12.92
C LEU A 158 -10.66 9.94 -13.63
N PHE A 159 -9.76 9.68 -14.60
CA PHE A 159 -9.02 10.72 -15.31
C PHE A 159 -9.85 11.51 -16.32
N ARG A 160 -11.00 10.99 -16.79
CA ARG A 160 -11.90 11.73 -17.70
C ARG A 160 -12.41 13.05 -17.13
N HIS A 161 -12.38 13.21 -15.81
CA HIS A 161 -12.83 14.42 -15.12
C HIS A 161 -11.71 15.46 -14.93
N TYR A 162 -10.52 15.19 -15.46
CA TYR A 162 -9.36 16.08 -15.37
C TYR A 162 -8.96 16.55 -16.76
N ASP A 163 -8.76 17.86 -16.90
CA ASP A 163 -8.03 18.43 -18.03
C ASP A 163 -6.54 18.08 -17.86
N LEU A 164 -6.18 16.89 -18.36
CA LEU A 164 -4.81 16.36 -18.45
C LEU A 164 -4.19 16.66 -19.82
#